data_AF-A0A0N1B8S6-F1
#
_entry.id   AF-A0A0N1B8S6-F1
#
_cell.length_a   1.000
_cell.length_b   1.000
_cell.length_c   1.000
_cell.angle_alpha   90.00
_cell.angle_beta   90.00
_cell.angle_gamma   90.00
#
_symmetry.space_group_name_H-M   'P 1'
#
loop_
_entity.id
_entity.type
_entity.pdbx_description
1 polymer ?
#
loop_
_entity_poly.entity_id
_entity_poly.type
_entity_poly.pdbx_seq_one_letter_code
_entity_poly.pdbx_strand_id
1 'polypeptide(L)'
;MVSDDFVGSAETRALQNSKAARESNYAWMLKWGAYNLLKVKARAEVTPKVSGYITLLTHISGMTPRDMELALGLRTGQLAGGADIYRLNNLPSEDGFNVRGYTTLVDGLRLKSDRKSDAFGYRPGQGAWQVELTTAVDATRIATLGPHDPFEPGLHPRVRAMYGH
;
A
#
# COMPACT_ATOMS: atom_id res chain seq x y z
N MET A 1 -6.53 11.78 20.45
CA MET A 1 -6.87 10.72 21.41
C MET A 1 -6.35 9.42 20.80
N VAL A 2 -5.33 8.80 21.38
CA VAL A 2 -4.85 7.50 20.88
C VAL A 2 -5.91 6.49 21.29
N SER A 3 -6.51 5.79 20.33
CA SER A 3 -7.50 4.75 20.65
C SER A 3 -6.87 3.71 21.58
N ASP A 4 -7.61 3.28 22.62
CA ASP A 4 -7.21 2.18 23.51
C ASP A 4 -7.26 0.80 22.79
N ASP A 5 -7.35 0.77 21.46
CA ASP A 5 -7.35 -0.46 20.67
C ASP A 5 -5.94 -1.04 20.43
N PHE A 6 -4.89 -0.26 20.71
CA PHE A 6 -3.53 -0.57 20.27
C PHE A 6 -2.58 -0.92 21.42
N VAL A 7 -1.59 -1.76 21.13
CA VAL A 7 -0.49 -2.08 22.06
C VAL A 7 0.78 -1.38 21.58
N GLY A 8 1.45 -0.68 22.50
CA GLY A 8 2.76 -0.06 22.23
C GLY A 8 2.74 0.97 21.10
N SER A 9 1.64 1.72 20.98
CA SER A 9 1.44 2.66 19.87
C SER A 9 2.44 3.81 19.90
N ALA A 10 2.85 4.27 21.09
CA ALA A 10 3.84 5.33 21.24
C ALA A 10 5.22 4.88 20.76
N GLU A 11 5.69 3.71 21.22
CA GLU A 11 6.97 3.15 20.80
C GLU A 11 6.98 2.82 19.30
N THR A 12 5.88 2.24 18.79
CA THR A 12 5.74 1.92 17.36
C THR A 12 5.82 3.17 16.50
N ARG A 13 5.13 4.26 16.89
CA ARG A 13 5.19 5.54 16.19
C ARG A 13 6.56 6.20 16.29
N ALA A 14 7.22 6.13 17.45
CA ALA A 14 8.58 6.65 17.62
C ALA A 14 9.56 5.96 16.67
N LEU A 15 9.45 4.63 16.52
CA LEU A 15 10.27 3.87 15.58
C LEU A 15 9.95 4.22 14.12
N GLN A 16 8.67 4.24 13.75
CA GLN A 16 8.22 4.57 12.39
C GLN A 16 8.61 5.99 11.97
N ASN A 17 8.59 6.95 12.89
CA ASN A 17 8.98 8.33 12.63
C ASN A 17 10.48 8.56 12.77
N SER A 18 11.26 7.54 13.13
CA SER A 18 12.70 7.68 13.27
C SER A 18 13.37 7.93 11.92
N LYS A 19 14.43 8.75 11.93
CA LYS A 19 15.26 9.02 10.76
C LYS A 19 15.78 7.72 10.12
N ALA A 20 16.28 6.80 10.94
CA ALA A 20 16.79 5.51 10.48
C ALA A 20 15.73 4.67 9.75
N ALA A 21 14.48 4.65 10.24
CA ALA A 21 13.40 3.94 9.56
C ALA A 21 13.06 4.57 8.20
N ARG A 22 13.04 5.91 8.13
CA ARG A 22 12.80 6.65 6.88
C ARG A 22 13.90 6.39 5.85
N GLU A 23 15.17 6.58 6.25
CA GLU A 23 16.34 6.34 5.39
C GLU A 23 16.36 4.90 4.86
N SER A 24 16.10 3.92 5.73
CA SER A 24 16.06 2.51 5.34
C SER A 24 14.94 2.21 4.33
N ASN A 25 13.73 2.71 4.56
CA ASN A 25 12.61 2.50 3.62
C ASN A 25 12.85 3.22 2.30
N TYR A 26 13.43 4.42 2.33
CA TYR A 26 13.79 5.14 1.11
C TYR A 26 14.86 4.39 0.30
N ALA A 27 15.90 3.85 0.96
CA ALA A 27 16.91 3.02 0.32
C ALA A 27 16.30 1.77 -0.34
N TRP A 28 15.33 1.12 0.32
CA TRP A 28 14.60 0.00 -0.26
C TRP A 28 13.75 0.42 -1.48
N MET A 29 13.05 1.55 -1.41
CA MET A 29 12.31 2.09 -2.55
C MET A 29 13.23 2.41 -3.74
N LEU A 30 14.42 2.96 -3.50
CA LEU A 30 15.43 3.17 -4.54
C LEU A 30 15.84 1.85 -5.21
N LYS A 31 16.04 0.80 -4.41
CA LYS A 31 16.40 -0.54 -4.90
C LYS A 31 15.27 -1.21 -5.69
N TRP A 32 14.03 -1.10 -5.24
CA TRP A 32 12.88 -1.66 -5.94
C TRP A 32 12.49 -0.84 -7.18
N GLY A 33 12.68 0.48 -7.14
CA GLY A 33 12.28 1.42 -8.16
C GLY A 33 10.76 1.70 -8.16
N ALA A 34 10.39 2.88 -8.66
CA ALA A 34 9.00 3.36 -8.67
C ALA A 34 8.03 2.40 -9.37
N TYR A 35 8.50 1.67 -10.37
CA TYR A 35 7.69 0.74 -11.14
C TYR A 35 7.04 -0.37 -10.30
N ASN A 36 7.71 -0.77 -9.20
CA ASN A 36 7.23 -1.82 -8.31
C ASN A 36 6.37 -1.30 -7.17
N LEU A 37 6.18 0.03 -7.07
CA LEU A 37 5.34 0.66 -6.06
C LEU A 37 3.95 0.90 -6.61
N LEU A 38 2.94 0.38 -5.92
CA LEU A 38 1.55 0.42 -6.34
C LEU A 38 0.65 1.07 -5.29
N LYS A 39 -0.36 1.78 -5.78
CA LYS A 39 -1.50 2.27 -5.02
C LYS A 39 -2.74 1.48 -5.43
N VAL A 40 -3.43 0.92 -4.43
CA VAL A 40 -4.75 0.31 -4.60
C VAL A 40 -5.82 1.29 -4.13
N LYS A 41 -6.87 1.48 -4.94
CA LYS A 41 -8.04 2.30 -4.59
C LYS A 41 -9.32 1.56 -4.96
N ALA A 42 -10.40 1.86 -4.25
CA ALA A 42 -11.73 1.58 -4.77
C ALA A 42 -11.89 2.29 -6.12
N ARG A 43 -12.68 1.71 -7.03
CA ARG A 43 -12.94 2.30 -8.35
C ARG A 43 -13.42 3.73 -8.20
N ALA A 44 -12.78 4.63 -8.93
CA ALA A 44 -13.11 6.04 -8.93
C ALA A 44 -12.74 6.68 -10.26
N GLU A 45 -12.93 8.00 -10.36
CA GLU A 45 -12.38 8.78 -11.46
C GLU A 45 -10.84 8.65 -11.50
N VAL A 46 -10.31 8.63 -12.72
CA VAL A 46 -8.87 8.58 -12.95
C VAL A 46 -8.23 9.85 -12.41
N THR A 47 -7.17 9.69 -11.63
CA THR A 47 -6.34 10.80 -11.18
C THR A 47 -4.90 10.62 -11.65
N PRO A 48 -4.24 11.67 -12.16
CA PRO A 48 -2.82 11.60 -12.53
C PRO A 48 -1.90 11.54 -11.31
N LYS A 49 -2.42 11.84 -10.10
CA LYS A 49 -1.66 11.86 -8.86
C LYS A 49 -2.33 11.03 -7.77
N VAL A 50 -1.52 10.32 -6.98
CA VAL A 50 -1.99 9.48 -5.88
C VAL A 50 -1.30 9.84 -4.56
N SER A 51 -2.02 9.67 -3.45
CA SER A 51 -1.54 9.86 -2.09
C SER A 51 -2.02 8.72 -1.18
N GLY A 52 -1.60 8.76 0.10
CA GLY A 52 -1.91 7.74 1.10
C GLY A 52 -1.11 6.45 0.89
N TYR A 53 -1.63 5.34 1.42
CA TYR A 53 -0.89 4.07 1.46
C TYR A 53 -0.55 3.48 0.09
N ILE A 54 0.69 3.06 -0.08
CA ILE A 54 1.20 2.29 -1.22
C ILE A 54 1.83 0.99 -0.73
N THR A 55 1.98 0.04 -1.64
CA THR A 55 2.57 -1.28 -1.38
C THR A 55 3.46 -1.73 -2.53
N LEU A 56 4.03 -2.94 -2.44
CA LEU A 56 4.79 -3.56 -3.52
C LEU A 56 3.90 -4.37 -4.44
N LEU A 57 4.24 -4.36 -5.72
CA LEU A 57 3.62 -5.18 -6.75
C LEU A 57 3.54 -6.66 -6.37
N THR A 58 4.62 -7.22 -5.83
CA THR A 58 4.69 -8.62 -5.42
C THR A 58 3.74 -8.99 -4.29
N HIS A 59 3.28 -8.02 -3.48
CA HIS A 59 2.34 -8.29 -2.39
C HIS A 59 0.90 -8.43 -2.86
N ILE A 60 0.56 -7.99 -4.08
CA ILE A 60 -0.83 -8.01 -4.57
C ILE A 60 -0.98 -8.68 -5.94
N SER A 61 0.10 -9.18 -6.53
CA SER A 61 0.06 -9.91 -7.80
C SER A 61 -0.78 -11.19 -7.66
N GLY A 62 -1.67 -11.45 -8.62
CA GLY A 62 -2.59 -12.58 -8.64
C GLY A 62 -3.76 -12.46 -7.65
N MET A 63 -3.85 -11.39 -6.87
CA MET A 63 -4.91 -11.20 -5.88
C MET A 63 -6.17 -10.58 -6.49
N THR A 64 -7.34 -11.04 -6.05
CA THR A 64 -8.61 -10.34 -6.30
C THR A 64 -8.72 -9.10 -5.38
N PRO A 65 -9.60 -8.13 -5.66
CA PRO A 65 -9.83 -7.00 -4.76
C PRO A 65 -10.16 -7.41 -3.32
N ARG A 66 -10.92 -8.50 -3.12
CA ARG A 66 -11.21 -9.04 -1.79
C ARG A 66 -9.93 -9.52 -1.09
N ASP A 67 -9.04 -10.19 -1.81
CA ASP A 67 -7.77 -10.66 -1.26
C ASP A 67 -6.82 -9.49 -0.96
N MET A 68 -6.85 -8.44 -1.77
CA MET A 68 -6.09 -7.21 -1.49
C MET A 68 -6.56 -6.52 -0.21
N GLU A 69 -7.87 -6.49 0.08
CA GLU A 69 -8.35 -5.98 1.38
C GLU A 69 -7.77 -6.77 2.55
N LEU A 70 -7.69 -8.10 2.41
CA LEU A 70 -7.09 -8.97 3.43
C LEU A 70 -5.59 -8.68 3.56
N ALA A 71 -4.85 -8.70 2.47
CA ALA A 71 -3.39 -8.52 2.48
C ALA A 71 -2.98 -7.16 3.03
N LEU A 72 -3.66 -6.09 2.61
CA LEU A 72 -3.33 -4.71 2.95
C LEU A 72 -3.99 -4.23 4.26
N GLY A 73 -4.85 -5.04 4.87
CA GLY A 73 -5.55 -4.70 6.11
C GLY A 73 -6.63 -3.62 5.93
N LEU A 74 -7.19 -3.48 4.72
CA LEU A 74 -8.26 -2.50 4.43
C LEU A 74 -9.56 -2.88 5.14
N ARG A 75 -10.51 -1.94 5.16
CA ARG A 75 -11.87 -2.21 5.66
C ARG A 75 -12.54 -3.25 4.78
N THR A 76 -13.32 -4.14 5.40
CA THR A 76 -14.07 -5.15 4.66
C THR A 76 -15.10 -4.47 3.75
N GLY A 77 -15.10 -4.84 2.47
CA GLY A 77 -16.02 -4.30 1.47
C GLY A 77 -15.61 -2.95 0.88
N GLN A 78 -14.47 -2.38 1.28
CA GLN A 78 -13.92 -1.15 0.70
C GLN A 78 -13.65 -1.26 -0.82
N LEU A 79 -13.34 -2.46 -1.30
CA LEU A 79 -13.09 -2.82 -2.69
C LEU A 79 -14.17 -3.75 -3.25
N ALA A 80 -15.35 -3.84 -2.61
CA ALA A 80 -16.45 -4.71 -3.06
C ALA A 80 -16.91 -4.42 -4.50
N GLY A 81 -16.81 -3.15 -4.94
CA GLY A 81 -17.13 -2.74 -6.31
C GLY A 81 -15.99 -2.97 -7.32
N GLY A 82 -14.88 -3.58 -6.90
CA GLY A 82 -13.64 -3.68 -7.66
C GLY A 82 -12.58 -2.67 -7.23
N ALA A 83 -11.44 -2.66 -7.93
CA ALA A 83 -10.29 -1.82 -7.60
C ALA A 83 -9.64 -1.18 -8.82
N ASP A 84 -9.09 0.02 -8.65
CA ASP A 84 -8.14 0.62 -9.58
C ASP A 84 -6.73 0.49 -9.01
N ILE A 85 -5.80 0.03 -9.85
CA ILE A 85 -4.38 -0.14 -9.51
C ILE A 85 -3.58 0.93 -10.23
N TYR A 86 -2.88 1.74 -9.44
CA TYR A 86 -2.01 2.80 -9.93
C TYR A 86 -0.56 2.43 -9.65
N ARG A 87 0.30 2.66 -10.64
CA ARG A 87 1.75 2.53 -10.51
C ARG A 87 2.38 3.90 -10.41
N LEU A 88 3.33 4.05 -9.51
CA LEU A 88 4.07 5.30 -9.37
C LEU A 88 4.98 5.53 -10.57
N ASN A 89 4.98 6.76 -11.09
CA ASN A 89 5.86 7.17 -12.19
C ASN A 89 7.24 7.55 -11.67
N ASN A 90 7.28 8.13 -10.47
CA ASN A 90 8.50 8.56 -9.78
C ASN A 90 8.47 8.07 -8.33
N LEU A 91 9.64 7.98 -7.71
CA LEU A 91 9.71 7.75 -6.26
C LEU A 91 9.26 9.02 -5.51
N PRO A 92 8.60 8.89 -4.35
CA PRO A 92 8.45 10.04 -3.46
C PRO A 92 9.84 10.54 -3.04
N SER A 93 9.94 11.83 -2.68
CA SER A 93 11.11 12.31 -1.96
C SER A 93 11.19 11.64 -0.58
N GLU A 94 12.37 11.70 0.06
CA GLU A 94 12.56 11.11 1.39
C GLU A 94 11.56 11.66 2.43
N ASP A 95 11.22 12.95 2.34
CA ASP A 95 10.20 13.59 3.20
C ASP A 95 8.76 13.46 2.66
N GLY A 96 8.58 12.85 1.49
CA GLY A 96 7.29 12.69 0.82
C GLY A 96 6.47 11.48 1.31
N PHE A 97 6.94 10.78 2.34
CA PHE A 97 6.24 9.63 2.90
C PHE A 97 6.46 9.45 4.41
N ASN A 98 5.54 8.71 5.03
CA ASN A 98 5.68 8.19 6.38
C ASN A 98 5.83 6.67 6.35
N VAL A 99 6.76 6.15 7.17
CA VAL A 99 6.89 4.72 7.37
C VAL A 99 5.70 4.22 8.17
N ARG A 100 5.08 3.16 7.67
CA ARG A 100 4.01 2.43 8.34
C ARG A 100 4.40 0.96 8.50
N GLY A 101 5.30 0.46 7.66
CA GLY A 101 5.99 -0.82 7.86
C GLY A 101 5.17 -1.97 7.30
N TYR A 102 5.31 -3.16 7.89
CA TYR A 102 4.53 -4.34 7.47
C TYR A 102 3.15 -4.34 8.12
N THR A 103 2.11 -4.73 7.38
CA THR A 103 0.73 -4.66 7.86
C THR A 103 0.42 -5.62 9.00
N THR A 104 0.41 -5.10 10.24
CA THR A 104 -0.53 -5.55 11.28
C THR A 104 -1.82 -4.73 11.28
N LEU A 105 -1.84 -3.57 10.64
CA LEU A 105 -2.97 -2.76 10.17
C LEU A 105 -2.46 -1.90 9.00
N VAL A 106 -3.34 -1.18 8.28
CA VAL A 106 -2.92 -0.29 7.18
C VAL A 106 -1.84 0.70 7.63
N ASP A 107 -1.98 1.22 8.85
CA ASP A 107 -1.08 2.19 9.45
C ASP A 107 0.10 1.55 10.23
N GLY A 108 0.21 0.22 10.22
CA GLY A 108 1.24 -0.55 10.90
C GLY A 108 1.14 -0.60 12.41
N LEU A 109 0.05 -0.13 13.02
CA LEU A 109 -0.17 -0.34 14.45
C LEU A 109 -0.57 -1.79 14.74
N ARG A 110 -0.30 -2.21 15.97
CA ARG A 110 -0.67 -3.54 16.47
C ARG A 110 -1.95 -3.42 17.29
N LEU A 111 -3.00 -4.10 16.83
CA LEU A 111 -4.22 -4.28 17.61
C LEU A 111 -3.94 -5.14 18.84
N LYS A 112 -4.67 -4.87 19.92
CA LYS A 112 -4.78 -5.80 21.05
C LYS A 112 -5.26 -7.17 20.55
N SER A 113 -4.74 -8.24 21.14
CA SER A 113 -4.94 -9.63 20.65
C SER A 113 -6.40 -10.10 20.74
N ASP A 114 -7.22 -9.47 21.56
CA ASP A 114 -8.66 -9.73 21.71
C ASP A 114 -9.51 -8.98 20.68
N ARG A 115 -8.92 -8.11 19.85
CA ARG A 115 -9.62 -7.31 18.83
C ARG A 115 -9.44 -7.90 17.44
N LYS A 116 -10.55 -7.94 16.68
CA LYS A 116 -10.56 -8.34 15.26
C LYS A 116 -10.41 -7.15 14.29
N SER A 117 -10.78 -5.95 14.74
CA SER A 117 -10.66 -4.70 13.99
C SER A 117 -10.50 -3.50 14.94
N ASP A 118 -10.03 -2.38 14.42
CA ASP A 118 -10.05 -1.09 15.13
C ASP A 118 -11.45 -0.46 15.12
N ALA A 119 -11.58 0.69 15.80
CA ALA A 119 -12.83 1.47 15.84
C ALA A 119 -13.34 1.96 14.46
N PHE A 120 -12.49 1.95 13.42
CA PHE A 120 -12.85 2.37 12.06
C PHE A 120 -13.12 1.18 11.12
N GLY A 121 -13.01 -0.05 11.63
CA GLY A 121 -13.25 -1.30 10.89
C GLY A 121 -12.04 -1.80 10.09
N TYR A 122 -10.84 -1.26 10.30
CA TYR A 122 -9.62 -1.82 9.74
C TYR A 122 -9.20 -3.05 10.52
N ARG A 123 -8.71 -4.06 9.82
CA ARG A 123 -8.31 -5.35 10.40
C ARG A 123 -6.84 -5.63 10.14
N PRO A 124 -6.24 -6.61 10.86
CA PRO A 124 -4.89 -7.00 10.54
C PRO A 124 -4.70 -7.47 9.11
N GLY A 125 -3.65 -6.95 8.48
CA GLY A 125 -3.20 -7.40 7.17
C GLY A 125 -2.36 -8.67 7.26
N GLN A 126 -1.84 -9.11 6.12
CA GLN A 126 -0.98 -10.30 6.03
C GLN A 126 0.52 -9.95 6.01
N GLY A 127 0.91 -8.82 6.60
CA GLY A 127 2.30 -8.38 6.62
C GLY A 127 2.80 -7.88 5.26
N ALA A 128 1.95 -7.27 4.44
CA ALA A 128 2.37 -6.55 3.24
C ALA A 128 3.14 -5.28 3.64
N TRP A 129 4.24 -4.98 2.96
CA TRP A 129 4.94 -3.71 3.14
C TRP A 129 4.04 -2.54 2.72
N GLN A 130 3.90 -1.53 3.58
CA GLN A 130 3.22 -0.29 3.28
C GLN A 130 3.95 0.94 3.81
N VAL A 131 3.87 2.02 3.03
CA VAL A 131 4.19 3.38 3.45
C VAL A 131 3.05 4.30 3.06
N GLU A 132 2.90 5.39 3.80
CA GLU A 132 1.89 6.41 3.50
C GLU A 132 2.54 7.57 2.74
N LEU A 133 2.12 7.81 1.50
CA LEU A 133 2.49 9.02 0.76
C LEU A 133 1.81 10.24 1.39
N THR A 134 2.61 11.14 1.94
CA THR A 134 2.15 12.42 2.53
C THR A 134 2.03 13.51 1.47
N THR A 135 2.83 13.41 0.40
CA THR A 135 2.75 14.27 -0.77
C THR A 135 2.24 13.45 -1.95
N ALA A 136 1.32 14.02 -2.74
CA ALA A 136 0.79 13.34 -3.91
C ALA A 136 1.87 13.19 -4.99
N VAL A 137 2.01 11.98 -5.54
CA VAL A 137 3.02 11.63 -6.56
C VAL A 137 2.33 11.27 -7.86
N ASP A 138 2.97 11.60 -8.99
CA ASP A 138 2.49 11.21 -10.31
C ASP A 138 2.42 9.69 -10.44
N ALA A 139 1.30 9.21 -10.95
CA ALA A 139 1.04 7.80 -11.13
C ALA A 139 0.15 7.54 -12.35
N THR A 140 0.32 6.36 -12.93
CA THR A 140 -0.48 5.89 -14.05
C THR A 140 -1.37 4.75 -13.58
N ARG A 141 -2.66 4.80 -13.90
CA ARG A 141 -3.55 3.66 -13.72
C ARG A 141 -3.15 2.56 -14.69
N ILE A 142 -2.82 1.39 -14.16
CA ILE A 142 -2.33 0.25 -14.95
C ILE A 142 -3.37 -0.87 -15.05
N ALA A 143 -4.37 -0.90 -14.16
CA ALA A 143 -5.45 -1.85 -14.20
C ALA A 143 -6.72 -1.28 -13.55
N THR A 144 -7.87 -1.73 -14.05
CA THR A 144 -9.19 -1.59 -13.42
C THR A 144 -9.78 -2.99 -13.31
N LEU A 145 -9.99 -3.46 -12.09
CA LEU A 145 -10.37 -4.83 -11.76
C LEU A 145 -11.84 -4.89 -11.38
N GLY A 146 -12.56 -5.89 -11.88
CA GLY A 146 -13.82 -6.38 -11.32
C GLY A 146 -13.65 -6.96 -9.92
N PRO A 147 -14.75 -7.13 -9.16
CA PRO A 147 -14.70 -7.71 -7.81
C PRO A 147 -14.03 -9.09 -7.72
N HIS A 148 -13.97 -9.82 -8.84
CA HIS A 148 -13.40 -11.16 -8.94
C HIS A 148 -12.20 -11.25 -9.88
N ASP A 149 -11.78 -10.13 -10.47
CA ASP A 149 -10.68 -10.14 -11.43
C ASP A 149 -9.34 -10.11 -10.67
N PRO A 150 -8.44 -11.06 -10.89
CA PRO A 150 -7.12 -11.03 -10.29
C PRO A 150 -6.27 -9.92 -10.91
N PHE A 151 -5.35 -9.35 -10.12
CA PHE A 151 -4.39 -8.40 -10.64
C PHE A 151 -3.20 -9.09 -11.31
N GLU A 152 -3.15 -8.99 -12.63
CA GLU A 152 -2.01 -9.44 -13.43
C GLU A 152 -1.18 -8.22 -13.86
N PRO A 153 0.00 -7.97 -13.23
CA PRO A 153 0.78 -6.74 -13.47
C PRO A 153 1.38 -6.63 -14.88
N GLY A 154 1.32 -7.71 -15.67
CA GLY A 154 1.97 -7.84 -16.96
C GLY A 154 3.50 -7.80 -16.86
N LEU A 155 4.16 -7.73 -18.03
CA LEU A 155 5.61 -7.57 -18.09
C LEU A 155 6.02 -6.14 -17.78
N HIS A 156 7.20 -5.99 -17.16
CA HIS A 156 7.88 -4.70 -17.01
C HIS A 156 8.03 -4.03 -18.39
N PRO A 157 7.87 -2.70 -18.58
CA PRO A 157 7.76 -2.09 -19.90
C PRO A 157 9.10 -2.12 -20.61
N ARG A 158 10.23 -2.08 -19.87
CA ARG A 158 11.55 -2.36 -20.42
C ARG A 158 11.66 -3.77 -20.99
N VAL A 159 11.09 -4.76 -20.30
CA VAL A 159 11.07 -6.16 -20.77
C VAL A 159 10.15 -6.27 -21.98
N ARG A 160 8.95 -5.67 -21.93
CA ARG A 160 8.04 -5.60 -23.07
C ARG A 160 8.67 -4.94 -24.30
N ALA A 161 9.41 -3.85 -24.12
CA ALA A 161 10.12 -3.15 -25.19
C ALA A 161 11.25 -4.00 -25.79
N MET A 162 11.90 -4.86 -25.00
CA MET A 162 12.90 -5.82 -25.50
C MET A 162 12.28 -6.93 -26.36
N TYR A 163 11.03 -7.30 -26.11
CA TYR A 163 10.35 -8.42 -26.79
C TYR A 163 9.32 -8.00 -27.86
N GLY A 164 9.15 -6.71 -28.14
CA GLY A 164 8.49 -6.22 -29.37
C GLY A 164 7.02 -6.63 -29.57
N HIS A 165 6.18 -6.52 -28.53
CA HIS A 165 4.72 -6.74 -28.61
C HIS A 165 3.90 -5.45 -28.48
#